data_AF-A0ABC9BI72-F1
#
_entry.id   AF-A0ABC9BI72-F1
#
_cell.length_a   1.000
_cell.length_b   1.000
_cell.length_c   1.000
_cell.angle_alpha   90.00
_cell.angle_beta   90.00
_cell.angle_gamma   90.00
#
_symmetry.space_group_name_H-M   'P 1'
#
loop_
_entity.id
_entity.type
_entity.pdbx_description
1 polymer ?
#
loop_
_entity_poly.entity_id
_entity_poly.type
_entity_poly.pdbx_seq_one_letter_code
_entity_poly.pdbx_strand_id
1 'polypeptide(L)'
;MAPAVAQAAGLRTSGSGLTLNPVAQRALSRGASTLSTPMSPPPAFGSIVTVLSIDGGGVRGIIPGTILAFLEEKLQELDGEGARIADYFDVIAGTSTGGLVTAMLTAPSPDDKNRPLFAAKDINNFYLKHCSKIFPSCGGGPLGLFKKLMTGPKYDGKYLHSVIRDLLGETKVSNALKNIVIPTFDIKLLQPTIFSKYDAVNDVSKDALLSDVCISTSAAPTYLPGHQFETKDKDGKTRPFNLIDGGVAANNPTLLAMNDVTKQILLGNQDFFPIKPADYGKFMVLSLGTGSGHLDAELNDIGRQQAVAVAHRLSKEVKPAAIYSSDLKRAAETAKTIARICNLPNVVFDPALRERHIGDMQGMKFQDAATERPEAYKAFMSHKRNQQIPGGGESLDQLSERCVSCLLNIVEKHKGERVIVVSHGGTIRELYRHASPMRPVQGKIHNTSVSVILVSSITGRCIVKTVGDISHLQATGVLENAFGGDKNSA
;
A
#
# COMPACT_ATOMS: atom_id res chain seq x y z
N MET A 1 39.14 47.83 -59.08
CA MET A 1 37.77 48.28 -59.39
C MET A 1 36.79 47.30 -58.75
N ALA A 2 36.06 47.72 -57.73
CA ALA A 2 34.73 47.16 -57.41
C ALA A 2 33.71 47.77 -58.41
N PRO A 3 32.47 47.27 -58.62
CA PRO A 3 31.47 46.76 -57.64
C PRO A 3 30.77 45.47 -58.16
N ALA A 4 29.58 45.01 -57.75
CA ALA A 4 28.94 44.70 -56.47
C ALA A 4 27.58 44.01 -56.82
N VAL A 5 27.04 43.18 -55.91
CA VAL A 5 25.62 42.77 -55.70
C VAL A 5 24.93 41.78 -56.66
N ALA A 6 24.51 40.60 -56.15
CA ALA A 6 23.10 40.19 -55.91
C ALA A 6 22.91 38.66 -55.76
N GLN A 7 21.97 38.28 -54.87
CA GLN A 7 21.60 36.94 -54.37
C GLN A 7 20.94 35.99 -55.39
N ALA A 8 21.09 34.65 -55.21
CA ALA A 8 20.09 33.78 -54.56
C ALA A 8 20.22 32.26 -54.91
N ALA A 9 19.93 31.43 -53.89
CA ALA A 9 19.35 30.08 -53.93
C ALA A 9 20.21 28.83 -54.29
N GLY A 10 20.79 28.21 -53.25
CA GLY A 10 20.17 27.05 -52.56
C GLY A 10 20.16 25.68 -53.27
N LEU A 11 21.14 24.84 -52.91
CA LEU A 11 21.21 23.40 -53.17
C LEU A 11 20.12 22.58 -52.45
N ARG A 12 19.67 21.50 -53.12
CA ARG A 12 19.02 20.33 -52.53
C ARG A 12 20.03 19.18 -52.42
N THR A 13 20.14 18.54 -51.25
CA THR A 13 20.28 17.08 -51.15
C THR A 13 19.75 16.59 -49.80
N SER A 14 18.96 15.52 -49.90
CA SER A 14 18.21 14.82 -48.87
C SER A 14 19.09 13.95 -47.95
N GLY A 15 18.87 14.06 -46.65
CA GLY A 15 19.27 13.09 -45.64
C GLY A 15 18.21 13.04 -44.55
N SER A 16 17.46 11.94 -44.48
CA SER A 16 16.42 11.70 -43.47
C SER A 16 17.08 11.37 -42.13
N GLY A 17 17.28 12.40 -41.30
CA GLY A 17 17.68 12.27 -39.90
C GLY A 17 16.45 12.13 -38.99
N LEU A 18 16.51 11.16 -38.08
CA LEU A 18 15.59 11.02 -36.95
C LEU A 18 15.56 12.32 -36.14
N THR A 19 14.42 13.00 -36.11
CA THR A 19 14.22 14.22 -35.32
C THR A 19 14.19 13.88 -33.83
N LEU A 20 15.25 14.25 -33.11
CA LEU A 20 15.27 14.28 -31.65
C LEU A 20 14.19 15.24 -31.13
N ASN A 21 13.57 14.87 -30.01
CA ASN A 21 12.56 15.67 -29.31
C ASN A 21 13.13 17.07 -28.94
N PRO A 22 12.38 18.18 -29.12
CA PRO A 22 12.81 19.53 -28.77
C PRO A 22 13.29 19.71 -27.31
N VAL A 23 12.81 18.86 -26.40
CA VAL A 23 13.24 18.83 -24.99
C VAL A 23 14.68 18.34 -24.86
N ALA A 24 15.07 17.31 -25.63
CA ALA A 24 16.43 16.76 -25.62
C ALA A 24 17.45 17.75 -26.24
N GLN A 25 17.03 18.53 -27.24
CA GLN A 25 17.87 19.57 -27.84
C GLN A 25 18.15 20.73 -26.89
N ARG A 26 17.20 21.08 -26.00
CA ARG A 26 17.40 22.14 -25.00
C ARG A 26 18.41 21.75 -23.92
N ALA A 27 18.43 20.48 -23.50
CA ALA A 27 19.37 19.99 -22.48
C ALA A 27 20.85 20.05 -22.94
N LEU A 28 21.12 19.81 -24.23
CA LEU A 28 22.47 19.81 -24.79
C LEU A 28 23.07 21.20 -25.05
N SER A 29 22.27 22.27 -24.90
CA SER A 29 22.65 23.65 -25.24
C SER A 29 23.09 24.52 -24.06
N ARG A 30 22.99 24.02 -22.82
CA ARG A 30 23.47 24.76 -21.63
C ARG A 30 24.81 24.21 -21.19
N GLY A 31 25.85 24.99 -21.52
CA GLY A 31 27.23 24.70 -21.19
C GLY A 31 27.50 24.53 -19.69
N ALA A 32 28.54 23.75 -19.42
CA ALA A 32 29.08 23.47 -18.10
C ALA A 32 29.38 24.77 -17.32
N SER A 33 28.67 24.96 -16.22
CA SER A 33 29.06 25.87 -15.15
C SER A 33 28.81 25.17 -13.81
N THR A 34 29.90 24.82 -13.13
CA THR A 34 30.02 24.52 -11.68
C THR A 34 28.77 23.93 -11.01
N LEU A 35 28.71 22.60 -10.95
CA LEU A 35 27.66 21.82 -10.29
C LEU A 35 27.74 21.95 -8.75
N SER A 36 27.25 23.07 -8.21
CA SER A 36 26.49 23.00 -6.97
C SER A 36 25.07 22.59 -7.36
N THR A 37 24.63 21.37 -7.05
CA THR A 37 23.25 20.92 -7.29
C THR A 37 22.29 21.88 -6.59
N PRO A 38 21.54 22.73 -7.33
CA PRO A 38 20.60 23.65 -6.71
C PRO A 38 19.36 22.86 -6.27
N MET A 39 18.80 23.20 -5.11
CA MET A 39 17.45 22.78 -4.73
C MET A 39 16.50 22.94 -5.92
N SER A 40 15.69 21.92 -6.20
CA SER A 40 14.75 22.04 -7.31
C SER A 40 13.78 23.20 -7.09
N PRO A 41 13.55 24.02 -8.13
CA PRO A 41 12.70 25.18 -8.05
C PRO A 41 11.26 24.78 -7.68
N PRO A 42 10.46 25.71 -7.12
CA PRO A 42 9.06 25.46 -6.82
C PRO A 42 8.29 24.91 -8.03
N PRO A 43 7.22 24.11 -7.81
CA PRO A 43 6.42 23.50 -8.88
C PRO A 43 5.95 24.50 -9.95
N ALA A 44 5.78 25.77 -9.60
CA ALA A 44 5.45 26.88 -10.50
C ALA A 44 6.40 27.04 -11.71
N PHE A 45 7.62 26.51 -11.66
CA PHE A 45 8.58 26.55 -12.77
C PHE A 45 8.46 25.36 -13.75
N GLY A 46 7.68 24.32 -13.39
CA GLY A 46 7.44 23.12 -14.19
C GLY A 46 6.06 23.09 -14.85
N SER A 47 5.81 22.06 -15.68
CA SER A 47 4.49 21.79 -16.28
C SER A 47 3.67 20.73 -15.53
N ILE A 48 4.29 20.07 -14.55
CA ILE A 48 3.72 18.97 -13.75
C ILE A 48 4.10 19.15 -12.29
N VAL A 49 3.26 18.65 -11.38
CA VAL A 49 3.55 18.52 -9.94
C VAL A 49 3.91 17.07 -9.64
N THR A 50 5.01 16.88 -8.94
CA THR A 50 5.58 15.57 -8.62
C THR A 50 5.26 15.17 -7.18
N VAL A 51 4.64 13.99 -7.00
CA VAL A 51 4.18 13.50 -5.70
C VAL A 51 4.75 12.12 -5.43
N LEU A 52 5.49 11.98 -4.32
CA LEU A 52 5.88 10.69 -3.75
C LEU A 52 4.94 10.36 -2.60
N SER A 53 4.37 9.16 -2.60
CA SER A 53 3.52 8.66 -1.53
C SER A 53 4.01 7.31 -1.02
N ILE A 54 4.11 7.17 0.30
CA ILE A 54 4.66 5.97 0.96
C ILE A 54 3.65 5.43 1.98
N ASP A 55 3.25 4.18 1.79
CA ASP A 55 2.26 3.52 2.63
C ASP A 55 2.79 3.19 4.03
N GLY A 56 1.86 3.09 4.99
CA GLY A 56 2.12 2.49 6.29
C GLY A 56 2.34 0.98 6.20
N GLY A 57 3.13 0.42 7.13
CA GLY A 57 3.42 -1.02 7.12
C GLY A 57 4.33 -1.61 8.20
N GLY A 58 4.72 -0.84 9.22
CA GLY A 58 5.66 -1.29 10.25
C GLY A 58 7.03 -1.62 9.66
N VAL A 59 7.66 -2.71 10.11
CA VAL A 59 8.98 -3.18 9.60
C VAL A 59 9.04 -3.29 8.07
N ARG A 60 7.89 -3.46 7.39
CA ARG A 60 7.81 -3.53 5.93
C ARG A 60 8.11 -2.22 5.21
N GLY A 61 8.38 -1.12 5.94
CA GLY A 61 8.96 0.10 5.37
C GLY A 61 10.31 -0.11 4.68
N ILE A 62 11.00 -1.23 4.93
CA ILE A 62 12.18 -1.64 4.17
C ILE A 62 11.88 -1.81 2.67
N ILE A 63 10.63 -2.16 2.31
CA ILE A 63 10.27 -2.39 0.91
C ILE A 63 10.24 -1.08 0.10
N PRO A 64 9.47 -0.04 0.49
CA PRO A 64 9.60 1.26 -0.16
C PRO A 64 11.01 1.85 0.01
N GLY A 65 11.71 1.58 1.12
CA GLY A 65 13.11 1.97 1.32
C GLY A 65 14.05 1.43 0.23
N THR A 66 13.95 0.14 -0.11
CA THR A 66 14.72 -0.48 -1.20
C THR A 66 14.39 0.12 -2.57
N ILE A 67 13.11 0.37 -2.86
CA ILE A 67 12.70 0.99 -4.14
C ILE A 67 13.25 2.40 -4.25
N LEU A 68 13.19 3.19 -3.16
CA LEU A 68 13.72 4.55 -3.12
C LEU A 68 15.24 4.57 -3.23
N ALA A 69 15.94 3.62 -2.62
CA ALA A 69 17.39 3.48 -2.76
C ALA A 69 17.79 3.25 -4.22
N PHE A 70 17.10 2.34 -4.91
CA PHE A 70 17.31 2.08 -6.33
C PHE A 70 16.98 3.30 -7.20
N LEU A 71 15.86 3.97 -6.92
CA LEU A 71 15.46 5.17 -7.65
C LEU A 71 16.51 6.29 -7.49
N GLU A 72 16.96 6.53 -6.26
CA GLU A 72 17.97 7.56 -5.98
C GLU A 72 19.31 7.25 -6.65
N GLU A 73 19.72 5.98 -6.67
CA GLU A 73 20.90 5.52 -7.42
C GLU A 73 20.77 5.84 -8.92
N LYS A 74 19.61 5.57 -9.53
CA LYS A 74 19.38 5.91 -10.94
C LYS A 74 19.33 7.40 -11.23
N LEU A 75 18.86 8.20 -10.29
CA LEU A 75 18.91 9.65 -10.39
C LEU A 75 20.36 10.16 -10.26
N GLN A 76 21.15 9.55 -9.39
CA GLN A 76 22.58 9.87 -9.23
C GLN A 76 23.42 9.49 -10.45
N GLU A 77 23.07 8.41 -11.16
CA GLU A 77 23.69 8.06 -12.44
C GLU A 77 23.44 9.12 -13.52
N LEU A 78 22.29 9.80 -13.49
CA LEU A 78 21.89 10.80 -14.48
C LEU A 78 22.43 12.20 -14.15
N ASP A 79 22.28 12.64 -12.90
CA ASP A 79 22.50 14.02 -12.49
C ASP A 79 23.66 14.19 -11.48
N GLY A 80 24.33 13.09 -11.11
CA GLY A 80 25.51 13.05 -10.25
C GLY A 80 25.23 12.59 -8.81
N GLU A 81 26.29 12.21 -8.08
CA GLU A 81 26.21 11.62 -6.72
C GLU A 81 25.50 12.51 -5.67
N GLY A 82 25.41 13.81 -5.95
CA GLY A 82 24.68 14.78 -5.16
C GLY A 82 23.15 14.67 -5.27
N ALA A 83 22.59 13.95 -6.23
CA ALA A 83 21.14 13.84 -6.38
C ALA A 83 20.48 13.12 -5.20
N ARG A 84 19.35 13.65 -4.72
CA ARG A 84 18.50 13.03 -3.67
C ARG A 84 17.06 12.99 -4.08
N ILE A 85 16.28 12.06 -3.51
CA ILE A 85 14.84 11.96 -3.73
C ILE A 85 14.13 13.31 -3.49
N ALA A 86 14.51 14.03 -2.45
CA ALA A 86 13.94 15.33 -2.13
C ALA A 86 14.19 16.39 -3.22
N ASP A 87 15.16 16.21 -4.10
CA ASP A 87 15.38 17.14 -5.21
C ASP A 87 14.29 16.94 -6.28
N TYR A 88 13.74 15.75 -6.49
CA TYR A 88 12.84 15.47 -7.64
C TYR A 88 11.36 15.50 -7.32
N PHE A 89 10.98 15.50 -6.04
CA PHE A 89 9.60 15.49 -5.60
C PHE A 89 9.20 16.80 -4.92
N ASP A 90 8.12 17.42 -5.42
CA ASP A 90 7.53 18.62 -4.85
C ASP A 90 6.84 18.32 -3.52
N VAL A 91 6.16 17.16 -3.47
CA VAL A 91 5.43 16.68 -2.30
C VAL A 91 5.85 15.27 -1.95
N ILE A 92 6.16 15.04 -0.67
CA ILE A 92 6.45 13.71 -0.13
C ILE A 92 5.45 13.41 1.00
N ALA A 93 4.61 12.42 0.79
CA ALA A 93 3.57 12.01 1.72
C ALA A 93 3.85 10.63 2.29
N GLY A 94 3.59 10.45 3.58
CA GLY A 94 3.88 9.18 4.23
C GLY A 94 3.00 8.93 5.45
N THR A 95 2.50 7.71 5.57
CA THR A 95 1.70 7.27 6.73
C THR A 95 2.50 6.28 7.57
N SER A 96 2.46 6.41 8.89
CA SER A 96 3.15 5.47 9.80
C SER A 96 4.63 5.38 9.48
N THR A 97 5.14 4.18 9.25
CA THR A 97 6.50 3.97 8.77
C THR A 97 6.84 4.78 7.51
N GLY A 98 5.89 4.97 6.58
CA GLY A 98 6.06 5.86 5.44
C GLY A 98 6.27 7.31 5.86
N GLY A 99 5.63 7.77 6.93
CA GLY A 99 5.84 9.10 7.52
C GLY A 99 7.23 9.26 8.15
N LEU A 100 7.77 8.20 8.75
CA LEU A 100 9.18 8.17 9.21
C LEU A 100 10.14 8.34 8.03
N VAL A 101 9.90 7.60 6.95
CA VAL A 101 10.71 7.70 5.72
C VAL A 101 10.59 9.10 5.11
N THR A 102 9.39 9.67 5.06
CA THR A 102 9.18 11.06 4.62
C THR A 102 10.03 12.03 5.44
N ALA A 103 10.04 11.92 6.78
CA ALA A 103 10.85 12.77 7.63
C ALA A 103 12.35 12.58 7.39
N MET A 104 12.83 11.35 7.24
CA MET A 104 14.24 11.06 6.94
C MET A 104 14.71 11.70 5.62
N LEU A 105 13.84 11.67 4.61
CA LEU A 105 14.14 12.22 3.28
C LEU A 105 13.98 13.74 3.18
N THR A 106 13.33 14.39 4.15
CA THR A 106 12.97 15.82 4.05
C THR A 106 13.47 16.68 5.20
N ALA A 107 13.86 16.09 6.33
CA ALA A 107 14.48 16.82 7.42
C ALA A 107 15.85 17.36 6.96
N PRO A 108 16.17 18.64 7.22
CA PRO A 108 17.46 19.21 6.86
C PRO A 108 18.58 18.59 7.69
N SER A 109 19.74 18.37 7.07
CA SER A 109 20.94 17.89 7.75
C SER A 109 21.50 18.96 8.71
N PRO A 110 22.08 18.59 9.86
CA PRO A 110 22.80 19.51 10.74
C PRO A 110 23.99 20.19 10.04
N ASP A 111 24.66 19.47 9.14
CA ASP A 111 25.87 19.94 8.45
C ASP A 111 25.55 20.82 7.24
N ASP A 112 24.43 20.56 6.56
CA ASP A 112 23.93 21.37 5.45
C ASP A 112 22.40 21.44 5.47
N LYS A 113 21.89 22.62 5.83
CA LYS A 113 20.45 22.87 5.97
C LYS A 113 19.66 22.78 4.67
N ASN A 114 20.33 22.75 3.51
CA ASN A 114 19.68 22.60 2.21
C ASN A 114 19.65 21.15 1.72
N ARG A 115 20.15 20.22 2.52
CA ARG A 115 20.32 18.81 2.14
C ARG A 115 19.59 17.89 3.11
N PRO A 116 19.01 16.79 2.63
CA PRO A 116 18.26 15.88 3.48
C PRO A 116 19.20 15.15 4.44
N LEU A 117 18.69 14.86 5.63
CA LEU A 117 19.38 14.15 6.70
C LEU A 117 19.86 12.76 6.27
N PHE A 118 19.09 12.08 5.41
CA PHE A 118 19.39 10.74 4.91
C PHE A 118 19.41 10.68 3.39
N ALA A 119 20.30 9.84 2.85
CA ALA A 119 20.13 9.29 1.51
C ALA A 119 19.12 8.13 1.56
N ALA A 120 18.48 7.82 0.45
CA ALA A 120 17.48 6.76 0.38
C ALA A 120 18.06 5.38 0.75
N LYS A 121 19.33 5.12 0.43
CA LYS A 121 20.04 3.89 0.83
C LYS A 121 20.16 3.71 2.36
N ASP A 122 20.15 4.80 3.12
CA ASP A 122 20.32 4.76 4.57
C ASP A 122 19.04 4.35 5.31
N ILE A 123 17.88 4.44 4.64
CA ILE A 123 16.57 4.01 5.19
C ILE A 123 16.62 2.54 5.58
N ASN A 124 17.17 1.69 4.72
CA ASN A 124 17.25 0.25 5.00
C ASN A 124 18.21 -0.05 6.16
N ASN A 125 19.33 0.67 6.22
CA ASN A 125 20.29 0.56 7.34
C ASN A 125 19.64 0.95 8.67
N PHE A 126 18.81 1.99 8.66
CA PHE A 126 18.02 2.39 9.82
C PHE A 126 17.10 1.25 10.30
N TYR A 127 16.29 0.67 9.40
CA TYR A 127 15.39 -0.43 9.79
C TYR A 127 16.17 -1.65 10.28
N LEU A 128 17.21 -2.08 9.58
CA LEU A 128 18.03 -3.23 9.99
C LEU A 128 18.65 -3.04 11.38
N LYS A 129 19.09 -1.82 11.72
CA LYS A 129 19.72 -1.51 13.01
C LYS A 129 18.71 -1.38 14.15
N HIS A 130 17.54 -0.78 13.90
CA HIS A 130 16.62 -0.37 14.95
C HIS A 130 15.38 -1.26 15.09
N CYS A 131 14.98 -2.03 14.07
CA CYS A 131 13.74 -2.82 14.09
C CYS A 131 13.65 -3.81 15.26
N SER A 132 14.72 -4.53 15.59
CA SER A 132 14.72 -5.51 16.69
C SER A 132 14.54 -4.87 18.08
N LYS A 133 14.87 -3.58 18.20
CA LYS A 133 14.73 -2.80 19.43
C LYS A 133 13.41 -2.03 19.49
N ILE A 134 12.90 -1.59 18.33
CA ILE A 134 11.56 -0.99 18.19
C ILE A 134 10.48 -2.05 18.41
N PHE A 135 10.69 -3.26 17.88
CA PHE A 135 9.76 -4.39 17.94
C PHE A 135 10.45 -5.62 18.56
N PRO A 136 10.76 -5.59 19.87
CA PRO A 136 11.43 -6.70 20.53
C PRO A 136 10.54 -7.96 20.52
N SER A 137 11.15 -9.11 20.29
CA SER A 137 10.49 -10.41 20.37
C SER A 137 9.94 -10.64 21.78
N CYS A 138 8.63 -10.86 21.90
CA CYS A 138 8.01 -11.17 23.17
C CYS A 138 8.46 -12.56 23.65
N GLY A 139 9.40 -12.60 24.59
CA GLY A 139 9.68 -13.79 25.40
C GLY A 139 8.57 -14.00 26.43
N GLY A 140 7.67 -14.94 26.17
CA GLY A 140 6.64 -15.34 27.12
C GLY A 140 5.62 -16.25 26.46
N GLY A 141 5.43 -17.45 26.99
CA GLY A 141 4.43 -18.40 26.50
C GLY A 141 2.98 -17.85 26.55
N PRO A 142 1.97 -18.67 26.22
CA PRO A 142 0.57 -18.23 26.04
C PRO A 142 -0.01 -17.41 27.20
N LEU A 143 0.46 -17.63 28.43
CA LEU A 143 0.05 -16.89 29.64
C LEU A 143 0.56 -15.42 29.67
N GLY A 144 1.72 -15.13 29.09
CA GLY A 144 2.31 -13.79 29.03
C GLY A 144 1.63 -12.88 28.00
N LEU A 145 1.10 -13.46 26.93
CA LEU A 145 0.34 -12.76 25.90
C LEU A 145 -1.04 -12.31 26.42
N PHE A 146 -1.73 -13.18 27.17
CA PHE A 146 -3.01 -12.89 27.79
C PHE A 146 -2.92 -11.77 28.85
N LYS A 147 -1.83 -11.74 29.64
CA LYS A 147 -1.60 -10.70 30.66
C LYS A 147 -1.24 -9.33 30.04
N LYS A 148 -0.58 -9.29 28.88
CA LYS A 148 -0.26 -8.03 28.17
C LYS A 148 -1.46 -7.45 27.44
N LEU A 149 -2.34 -8.27 26.88
CA LEU A 149 -3.58 -7.82 26.23
C LEU A 149 -4.50 -7.04 27.20
N MET A 150 -4.38 -7.32 28.50
CA MET A 150 -5.16 -6.68 29.58
C MET A 150 -4.45 -5.47 30.22
N THR A 151 -3.20 -5.15 29.86
CA THR A 151 -2.40 -4.13 30.57
C THR A 151 -1.81 -3.02 29.69
N GLY A 152 -2.00 -3.04 28.37
CA GLY A 152 -1.59 -1.94 27.48
C GLY A 152 -1.19 -2.39 26.05
N PRO A 153 -0.60 -1.49 25.25
CA PRO A 153 -0.13 -1.81 23.91
C PRO A 153 0.99 -2.86 23.90
N LYS A 154 1.15 -3.57 22.78
CA LYS A 154 2.14 -4.66 22.62
C LYS A 154 3.58 -4.21 22.90
N TYR A 155 3.90 -2.97 22.54
CA TYR A 155 5.19 -2.32 22.72
C TYR A 155 5.02 -1.00 23.48
N ASP A 156 6.01 -0.62 24.29
CA ASP A 156 5.93 0.59 25.12
C ASP A 156 6.27 1.89 24.36
N GLY A 157 6.84 1.78 23.15
CA GLY A 157 7.23 2.90 22.29
C GLY A 157 8.45 3.69 22.75
N LYS A 158 9.04 3.42 23.93
CA LYS A 158 10.10 4.26 24.51
C LYS A 158 11.33 4.34 23.63
N TYR A 159 11.76 3.20 23.09
CA TYR A 159 12.91 3.14 22.20
C TYR A 159 12.66 3.88 20.88
N LEU A 160 11.45 3.72 20.30
CA LEU A 160 11.04 4.43 19.09
C LEU A 160 11.08 5.94 19.30
N HIS A 161 10.54 6.43 20.42
CA HIS A 161 10.53 7.86 20.75
C HIS A 161 11.95 8.40 20.91
N SER A 162 12.83 7.67 21.61
CA SER A 162 14.23 8.06 21.78
C SER A 162 14.91 8.20 20.42
N VAL A 163 14.86 7.16 19.59
CA VAL A 163 15.55 7.16 18.29
C VAL A 163 15.02 8.26 17.37
N ILE A 164 13.71 8.48 17.31
CA ILE A 164 13.14 9.53 16.46
C ILE A 164 13.56 10.92 16.95
N ARG A 165 13.56 11.16 18.27
CA ARG A 165 14.00 12.44 18.85
C ARG A 165 15.49 12.67 18.65
N ASP A 166 16.30 11.64 18.81
CA ASP A 166 17.75 11.72 18.58
C ASP A 166 18.06 12.04 17.11
N LEU A 167 17.26 11.51 16.17
CA LEU A 167 17.44 11.75 14.74
C LEU A 167 16.96 13.13 14.28
N LEU A 168 15.78 13.57 14.71
CA LEU A 168 15.14 14.78 14.19
C LEU A 168 15.42 16.01 15.06
N GLY A 169 15.89 15.82 16.29
CA GLY A 169 16.14 16.90 17.24
C GLY A 169 14.93 17.84 17.38
N GLU A 170 15.20 19.14 17.29
CA GLU A 170 14.22 20.23 17.38
C GLU A 170 13.63 20.63 16.01
N THR A 171 13.80 19.81 14.98
CA THR A 171 13.28 20.10 13.63
C THR A 171 11.77 20.15 13.66
N LYS A 172 11.18 21.25 13.17
CA LYS A 172 9.73 21.40 13.04
C LYS A 172 9.25 21.06 11.63
N VAL A 173 7.93 20.86 11.50
CA VAL A 173 7.26 20.61 10.20
C VAL A 173 7.58 21.71 9.18
N SER A 174 7.60 22.98 9.59
CA SER A 174 7.94 24.11 8.72
C SER A 174 9.37 24.07 8.17
N ASN A 175 10.29 23.36 8.84
CA ASN A 175 11.69 23.25 8.44
C ASN A 175 11.94 22.16 7.38
N ALA A 176 10.94 21.34 7.03
CA ALA A 176 11.10 20.31 6.01
C ALA A 176 11.52 20.93 4.65
N LEU A 177 12.43 20.27 3.93
CA LEU A 177 12.96 20.76 2.65
C LEU A 177 11.89 20.86 1.56
N LYS A 178 10.93 19.95 1.57
CA LYS A 178 9.80 19.86 0.63
C LYS A 178 8.46 19.89 1.36
N ASN A 179 7.37 20.03 0.61
CA ASN A 179 6.06 19.90 1.23
C ASN A 179 5.85 18.45 1.67
N ILE A 180 5.71 18.26 2.98
CA ILE A 180 5.37 16.95 3.54
C ILE A 180 3.88 16.84 3.77
N VAL A 181 3.33 15.63 3.68
CA VAL A 181 1.93 15.34 4.07
C VAL A 181 1.91 14.08 4.91
N ILE A 182 1.77 14.24 6.23
CA ILE A 182 1.78 13.14 7.20
C ILE A 182 0.45 13.11 7.94
N PRO A 183 -0.43 12.12 7.67
CA PRO A 183 -1.68 11.98 8.39
C PRO A 183 -1.47 11.36 9.78
N THR A 184 -2.34 11.75 10.69
CA THR A 184 -2.54 11.19 12.03
C THR A 184 -4.04 11.19 12.33
N PHE A 185 -4.47 10.55 13.41
CA PHE A 185 -5.87 10.60 13.85
C PHE A 185 -5.95 11.10 15.30
N ASP A 186 -6.73 12.15 15.56
CA ASP A 186 -6.92 12.67 16.91
C ASP A 186 -8.09 11.96 17.60
N ILE A 187 -7.81 11.28 18.71
CA ILE A 187 -8.80 10.46 19.43
C ILE A 187 -9.72 11.29 20.34
N LYS A 188 -9.34 12.52 20.71
CA LYS A 188 -10.22 13.41 21.49
C LYS A 188 -11.19 14.14 20.57
N LEU A 189 -10.73 14.56 19.40
CA LEU A 189 -11.56 15.25 18.42
C LEU A 189 -12.26 14.29 17.45
N LEU A 190 -11.89 13.00 17.45
CA LEU A 190 -12.42 11.95 16.58
C LEU A 190 -12.32 12.29 15.08
N GLN A 191 -11.20 12.90 14.67
CA GLN A 191 -10.99 13.32 13.28
C GLN A 191 -9.53 13.16 12.83
N PRO A 192 -9.27 13.00 11.52
CA PRO A 192 -7.92 13.06 10.98
C PRO A 192 -7.26 14.41 11.24
N THR A 193 -6.00 14.39 11.66
CA THR A 193 -5.14 15.58 11.73
C THR A 193 -3.97 15.38 10.78
N ILE A 194 -3.88 16.24 9.77
CA ILE A 194 -2.85 16.16 8.73
C ILE A 194 -1.81 17.24 9.01
N PHE A 195 -0.55 16.83 9.09
CA PHE A 195 0.58 17.76 9.18
C PHE A 195 1.16 17.96 7.78
N SER A 196 1.12 19.20 7.31
CA SER A 196 1.82 19.61 6.09
C SER A 196 2.64 20.88 6.30
N LYS A 197 3.70 21.05 5.51
CA LYS A 197 4.59 22.21 5.60
C LYS A 197 3.79 23.50 5.36
N TYR A 198 2.94 23.52 4.33
CA TYR A 198 2.13 24.70 4.03
C TYR A 198 1.11 25.02 5.12
N ASP A 199 0.46 24.02 5.71
CA ASP A 199 -0.44 24.26 6.84
C ASP A 199 0.33 24.78 8.08
N ALA A 200 1.55 24.29 8.33
CA ALA A 200 2.39 24.75 9.44
C ALA A 200 2.89 26.20 9.26
N VAL A 201 3.19 26.60 8.02
CA VAL A 201 3.57 27.99 7.70
C VAL A 201 2.39 28.95 7.87
N ASN A 202 1.17 28.52 7.53
CA ASN A 202 -0.04 29.35 7.62
C ASN A 202 -0.65 29.37 9.03
N ASP A 203 -0.55 28.27 9.77
CA ASP A 203 -1.08 28.10 11.12
C ASP A 203 0.02 27.59 12.05
N VAL A 204 0.60 28.51 12.83
CA VAL A 204 1.69 28.24 13.79
C VAL A 204 1.33 27.14 14.78
N SER A 205 0.03 26.97 15.10
CA SER A 205 -0.42 25.91 16.01
C SER A 205 -0.27 24.50 15.42
N LYS A 206 -0.06 24.38 14.10
CA LYS A 206 0.25 23.12 13.41
C LYS A 206 1.75 22.90 13.21
N ASP A 207 2.60 23.87 13.55
CA ASP A 207 4.06 23.76 13.43
C ASP A 207 4.68 22.98 14.60
N ALA A 208 4.32 21.69 14.68
CA ALA A 208 4.79 20.75 15.68
C ALA A 208 6.25 20.31 15.40
N LEU A 209 6.88 19.72 16.42
CA LEU A 209 8.13 18.98 16.21
C LEU A 209 7.88 17.82 15.24
N LEU A 210 8.75 17.66 14.25
CA LEU A 210 8.64 16.59 13.27
C LEU A 210 8.79 15.22 13.94
N SER A 211 9.52 15.15 15.05
CA SER A 211 9.63 13.96 15.90
C SER A 211 8.29 13.56 16.52
N ASP A 212 7.52 14.52 17.05
CA ASP A 212 6.19 14.25 17.59
C ASP A 212 5.22 13.77 16.50
N VAL A 213 5.25 14.39 15.33
CA VAL A 213 4.44 13.96 14.17
C VAL A 213 4.79 12.54 13.73
N CYS A 214 6.09 12.21 13.67
CA CYS A 214 6.61 10.89 13.32
C CYS A 214 6.19 9.79 14.31
N ILE A 215 6.27 10.10 15.61
CA ILE A 215 5.82 9.22 16.68
C ILE A 215 4.30 9.01 16.55
N SER A 216 3.53 10.08 16.41
CA SER A 216 2.07 10.04 16.28
C SER A 216 1.62 9.22 15.08
N THR A 217 2.16 9.48 13.88
CA THR A 217 1.74 8.77 12.68
C THR A 217 2.06 7.27 12.74
N SER A 218 3.03 6.86 13.56
CA SER A 218 3.44 5.46 13.76
C SER A 218 2.78 4.76 14.95
N ALA A 219 1.95 5.48 15.72
CA ALA A 219 1.35 4.98 16.97
C ALA A 219 0.15 4.06 16.71
N ALA A 220 0.41 2.89 16.12
CA ALA A 220 -0.63 1.95 15.68
C ALA A 220 -1.42 1.40 16.88
N PRO A 221 -2.78 1.51 16.88
CA PRO A 221 -3.60 0.97 17.95
C PRO A 221 -3.28 -0.49 18.24
N THR A 222 -3.29 -0.87 19.52
CA THR A 222 -2.88 -2.19 20.05
C THR A 222 -1.38 -2.51 19.97
N TYR A 223 -0.60 -1.82 19.13
CA TYR A 223 0.84 -2.03 18.99
C TYR A 223 1.67 -1.04 19.79
N LEU A 224 1.36 0.25 19.69
CA LEU A 224 2.08 1.35 20.33
C LEU A 224 1.09 2.27 21.07
N PRO A 225 1.51 2.94 22.14
CA PRO A 225 0.67 3.92 22.82
C PRO A 225 0.41 5.13 21.91
N GLY A 226 -0.77 5.73 22.02
CA GLY A 226 -1.03 7.04 21.42
C GLY A 226 -0.09 8.10 21.98
N HIS A 227 0.20 9.12 21.17
CA HIS A 227 1.16 10.16 21.51
C HIS A 227 0.46 11.48 21.82
N GLN A 228 0.89 12.14 22.89
CA GLN A 228 0.32 13.40 23.36
C GLN A 228 1.42 14.46 23.44
N PHE A 229 1.13 15.62 22.87
CA PHE A 229 1.99 16.80 22.93
C PHE A 229 1.14 18.05 22.74
N GLU A 230 1.77 19.21 22.91
CA GLU A 230 1.10 20.50 22.80
C GLU A 230 1.92 21.45 21.94
N THR A 231 1.23 22.31 21.19
CA THR A 231 1.84 23.45 20.48
C THR A 231 1.23 24.74 20.99
N LYS A 232 1.72 25.88 20.47
CA LYS A 232 1.15 27.20 20.75
C LYS A 232 0.68 27.84 19.45
N ASP A 233 -0.46 28.51 19.51
CA ASP A 233 -0.90 29.38 18.42
C ASP A 233 -0.20 30.75 18.45
N LYS A 234 -0.56 31.61 17.49
CA LYS A 234 -0.01 32.97 17.35
C LYS A 234 -0.27 33.87 18.58
N ASP A 235 -1.32 33.59 19.34
CA ASP A 235 -1.72 34.34 20.52
C ASP A 235 -1.13 33.72 21.80
N GLY A 236 -0.28 32.69 21.67
CA GLY A 236 0.38 31.99 22.75
C GLY A 236 -0.50 30.95 23.46
N LYS A 237 -1.71 30.70 22.97
CA LYS A 237 -2.63 29.73 23.56
C LYS A 237 -2.23 28.31 23.16
N THR A 238 -2.27 27.43 24.15
CA THR A 238 -1.91 26.03 24.00
C THR A 238 -2.94 25.26 23.17
N ARG A 239 -2.46 24.50 22.19
CA ARG A 239 -3.25 23.53 21.41
C ARG A 239 -2.77 22.11 21.72
N PRO A 240 -3.58 21.29 22.42
CA PRO A 240 -3.22 19.91 22.71
C PRO A 240 -3.51 18.99 21.52
N PHE A 241 -2.66 17.98 21.34
CA PHE A 241 -2.79 16.93 20.34
C PHE A 241 -2.83 15.56 21.02
N ASN A 242 -3.77 14.70 20.62
CA ASN A 242 -3.93 13.36 21.19
C ASN A 242 -4.02 12.36 20.04
N LEU A 243 -2.87 11.94 19.52
CA LEU A 243 -2.78 11.37 18.19
C LEU A 243 -2.41 9.89 18.20
N ILE A 244 -2.99 9.16 17.24
CA ILE A 244 -2.64 7.78 16.90
C ILE A 244 -2.29 7.68 15.41
N ASP A 245 -1.91 6.47 14.99
CA ASP A 245 -1.41 6.18 13.65
C ASP A 245 -2.30 6.70 12.51
N GLY A 246 -1.65 7.30 11.52
CA GLY A 246 -2.32 7.86 10.34
C GLY A 246 -3.04 6.83 9.48
N GLY A 247 -2.69 5.54 9.61
CA GLY A 247 -3.32 4.42 8.92
C GLY A 247 -4.79 4.23 9.28
N VAL A 248 -5.22 4.74 10.45
CA VAL A 248 -6.65 4.82 10.83
C VAL A 248 -7.41 5.79 9.92
N ALA A 249 -6.75 6.84 9.44
CA ALA A 249 -7.32 7.80 8.50
C ALA A 249 -7.07 7.40 7.04
N ALA A 250 -5.81 7.17 6.66
CA ALA A 250 -5.40 6.80 5.31
C ALA A 250 -4.05 6.07 5.33
N ASN A 251 -4.07 4.74 5.19
CA ASN A 251 -2.82 3.96 5.11
C ASN A 251 -2.00 4.26 3.86
N ASN A 252 -2.67 4.54 2.74
CA ASN A 252 -2.05 5.09 1.53
C ASN A 252 -2.40 6.59 1.43
N PRO A 253 -1.43 7.50 1.63
CA PRO A 253 -1.70 8.93 1.68
C PRO A 253 -1.71 9.61 0.31
N THR A 254 -1.72 8.86 -0.81
CA THR A 254 -1.61 9.43 -2.17
C THR A 254 -2.69 10.47 -2.44
N LEU A 255 -3.95 10.11 -2.19
CA LEU A 255 -5.08 11.02 -2.44
C LEU A 255 -5.07 12.21 -1.48
N LEU A 256 -4.60 12.02 -0.23
CA LEU A 256 -4.44 13.12 0.72
C LEU A 256 -3.39 14.12 0.23
N ALA A 257 -2.28 13.64 -0.32
CA ALA A 257 -1.23 14.49 -0.87
C ALA A 257 -1.74 15.31 -2.07
N MET A 258 -2.47 14.67 -2.98
CA MET A 258 -3.06 15.36 -4.13
C MET A 258 -4.11 16.40 -3.72
N ASN A 259 -4.90 16.10 -2.68
CA ASN A 259 -5.89 17.03 -2.16
C ASN A 259 -5.22 18.22 -1.44
N ASP A 260 -4.13 18.00 -0.71
CA ASP A 260 -3.34 19.07 -0.10
C ASP A 260 -2.80 20.03 -1.17
N VAL A 261 -2.19 19.50 -2.25
CA VAL A 261 -1.74 20.32 -3.40
C VAL A 261 -2.90 21.11 -4.00
N THR A 262 -4.03 20.45 -4.28
CA THR A 262 -5.21 21.10 -4.88
C THR A 262 -5.74 22.23 -3.99
N LYS A 263 -5.76 22.01 -2.66
CA LYS A 263 -6.11 23.03 -1.67
C LYS A 263 -5.15 24.22 -1.74
N GLN A 264 -3.83 24.00 -1.81
CA GLN A 264 -2.86 25.10 -1.91
C GLN A 264 -3.02 25.92 -3.19
N ILE A 265 -3.31 25.27 -4.32
CA ILE A 265 -3.58 25.94 -5.60
C ILE A 265 -4.84 26.81 -5.50
N LEU A 266 -5.92 26.28 -4.90
CA LEU A 266 -7.15 27.03 -4.66
C LEU A 266 -6.96 28.23 -3.72
N LEU A 267 -6.05 28.12 -2.76
CA LEU A 267 -5.67 29.21 -1.86
C LEU A 267 -4.70 30.22 -2.50
N GLY A 268 -4.32 30.03 -3.77
CA GLY A 268 -3.47 30.96 -4.52
C GLY A 268 -1.99 30.92 -4.14
N ASN A 269 -1.51 29.78 -3.63
CA ASN A 269 -0.09 29.60 -3.27
C ASN A 269 0.81 29.72 -4.51
N GLN A 270 1.78 30.64 -4.48
CA GLN A 270 2.68 30.93 -5.60
C GLN A 270 3.67 29.81 -5.92
N ASP A 271 3.88 28.86 -5.01
CA ASP A 271 4.73 27.70 -5.26
C ASP A 271 4.13 26.78 -6.32
N PHE A 272 2.82 26.87 -6.60
CA PHE A 272 2.14 26.06 -7.61
C PHE A 272 1.63 26.94 -8.75
N PHE A 273 1.78 26.46 -9.98
CA PHE A 273 1.12 27.09 -11.12
C PHE A 273 -0.39 26.85 -11.06
N PRO A 274 -1.23 27.72 -11.67
CA PRO A 274 -2.67 27.53 -11.66
C PRO A 274 -3.07 26.23 -12.38
N ILE A 275 -3.56 25.26 -11.61
CA ILE A 275 -4.18 24.02 -12.12
C ILE A 275 -5.68 24.15 -11.91
N LYS A 276 -6.49 23.80 -12.91
CA LYS A 276 -7.93 23.69 -12.70
C LYS A 276 -8.17 22.55 -11.69
N PRO A 277 -9.02 22.73 -10.67
CA PRO A 277 -9.43 21.62 -9.82
C PRO A 277 -9.91 20.46 -10.69
N ALA A 278 -9.39 19.24 -10.46
CA ALA A 278 -9.60 18.02 -11.25
C ALA A 278 -8.78 17.84 -12.56
N ASP A 279 -7.81 18.70 -12.88
CA ASP A 279 -6.86 18.45 -13.99
C ASP A 279 -5.70 17.53 -13.54
N TYR A 280 -6.02 16.24 -13.37
CA TYR A 280 -5.06 15.21 -12.93
C TYR A 280 -3.94 14.93 -13.95
N GLY A 281 -4.08 15.39 -15.19
CA GLY A 281 -3.05 15.23 -16.24
C GLY A 281 -1.74 15.97 -15.94
N LYS A 282 -1.73 16.81 -14.89
CA LYS A 282 -0.57 17.56 -14.44
C LYS A 282 0.08 17.01 -13.17
N PHE A 283 -0.37 15.86 -12.66
CA PHE A 283 0.25 15.18 -11.53
C PHE A 283 1.07 13.99 -12.00
N MET A 284 2.32 13.92 -11.59
CA MET A 284 3.15 12.71 -11.69
C MET A 284 3.26 12.10 -10.30
N VAL A 285 2.67 10.92 -10.11
CA VAL A 285 2.56 10.28 -8.79
C VAL A 285 3.34 8.98 -8.77
N LEU A 286 4.25 8.85 -7.81
CA LEU A 286 4.87 7.58 -7.42
C LEU A 286 4.29 7.14 -6.08
N SER A 287 3.45 6.10 -6.08
CA SER A 287 2.84 5.53 -4.87
C SER A 287 3.49 4.19 -4.53
N LEU A 288 4.07 4.08 -3.33
CA LEU A 288 4.87 2.93 -2.90
C LEU A 288 4.19 2.17 -1.76
N GLY A 289 3.72 0.96 -2.07
CA GLY A 289 3.08 0.07 -1.09
C GLY A 289 4.05 -0.82 -0.31
N THR A 290 3.71 -1.11 0.95
CA THR A 290 4.46 -2.02 1.85
C THR A 290 4.06 -3.51 1.71
N GLY A 291 3.32 -3.85 0.65
CA GLY A 291 2.94 -5.21 0.29
C GLY A 291 1.70 -5.76 1.02
N SER A 292 1.18 -6.85 0.47
CA SER A 292 0.00 -7.60 0.95
C SER A 292 0.43 -9.05 1.06
N GLY A 293 0.31 -9.69 2.23
CA GLY A 293 0.81 -11.05 2.44
C GLY A 293 -0.27 -12.08 2.71
N HIS A 294 0.05 -13.36 2.48
CA HIS A 294 -0.64 -14.56 2.96
C HIS A 294 -0.51 -14.76 4.49
N LEU A 295 -0.73 -13.68 5.25
CA LEU A 295 -0.81 -13.74 6.69
C LEU A 295 -2.25 -14.12 7.07
N ASP A 296 -2.40 -14.72 8.25
CA ASP A 296 -3.69 -14.89 8.91
C ASP A 296 -4.22 -13.51 9.36
N ALA A 297 -4.41 -12.64 8.37
CA ALA A 297 -4.86 -11.28 8.52
C ALA A 297 -6.37 -11.30 8.74
N GLU A 298 -6.79 -10.54 9.72
CA GLU A 298 -8.20 -10.26 9.99
C GLU A 298 -8.76 -9.40 8.86
N LEU A 299 -10.09 -9.37 8.72
CA LEU A 299 -10.69 -8.43 7.78
C LEU A 299 -10.36 -7.00 8.21
N ASN A 300 -10.08 -6.12 7.25
CA ASN A 300 -10.13 -4.68 7.50
C ASN A 300 -11.59 -4.20 7.49
N ASP A 301 -11.84 -2.93 7.81
CA ASP A 301 -13.21 -2.40 7.88
C ASP A 301 -13.97 -2.53 6.56
N ILE A 302 -13.29 -2.32 5.43
CA ILE A 302 -13.86 -2.54 4.10
C ILE A 302 -14.23 -4.01 3.91
N GLY A 303 -13.34 -4.94 4.30
CA GLY A 303 -13.58 -6.38 4.25
C GLY A 303 -14.76 -6.80 5.12
N ARG A 304 -14.94 -6.20 6.30
CA ARG A 304 -16.13 -6.39 7.14
C ARG A 304 -17.40 -5.90 6.46
N GLN A 305 -17.37 -4.72 5.84
CA GLN A 305 -18.50 -4.20 5.07
C GLN A 305 -18.85 -5.09 3.88
N GLN A 306 -17.84 -5.56 3.14
CA GLN A 306 -18.01 -6.52 2.05
C GLN A 306 -18.62 -7.85 2.55
N ALA A 307 -18.15 -8.37 3.69
CA ALA A 307 -18.68 -9.58 4.31
C ALA A 307 -20.16 -9.42 4.70
N VAL A 308 -20.56 -8.25 5.20
CA VAL A 308 -21.96 -7.92 5.49
C VAL A 308 -22.78 -7.82 4.19
N ALA A 309 -22.26 -7.17 3.15
CA ALA A 309 -22.95 -7.03 1.86
C ALA A 309 -23.22 -8.38 1.19
N VAL A 310 -22.23 -9.28 1.15
CA VAL A 310 -22.41 -10.63 0.60
C VAL A 310 -23.39 -11.45 1.44
N ALA A 311 -23.34 -11.31 2.77
CA ALA A 311 -24.28 -12.00 3.66
C ALA A 311 -25.73 -11.57 3.43
N HIS A 312 -26.00 -10.27 3.25
CA HIS A 312 -27.34 -9.76 2.91
C HIS A 312 -27.82 -10.19 1.53
N ARG A 313 -26.93 -10.32 0.55
CA ARG A 313 -27.28 -10.87 -0.76
C ARG A 313 -27.68 -12.34 -0.62
N LEU A 314 -26.88 -13.13 0.09
CA LEU A 314 -27.12 -14.56 0.30
C LEU A 314 -28.38 -14.84 1.12
N SER A 315 -28.78 -13.94 2.03
CA SER A 315 -30.00 -14.09 2.83
C SER A 315 -31.29 -13.87 2.03
N LYS A 316 -31.21 -13.30 0.82
CA LYS A 316 -32.35 -13.14 -0.09
C LYS A 316 -32.58 -14.36 -0.99
N GLU A 317 -31.66 -15.33 -0.95
CA GLU A 317 -31.77 -16.59 -1.69
C GLU A 317 -32.40 -17.70 -0.83
N VAL A 318 -32.61 -18.88 -1.43
CA VAL A 318 -33.05 -20.08 -0.70
C VAL A 318 -32.11 -20.34 0.49
N LYS A 319 -32.71 -20.55 1.66
CA LYS A 319 -31.96 -20.75 2.91
C LYS A 319 -30.97 -21.92 2.73
N PRO A 320 -29.66 -21.69 2.96
CA PRO A 320 -28.67 -22.75 2.90
C PRO A 320 -28.89 -23.75 4.05
N ALA A 321 -28.57 -25.02 3.82
CA ALA A 321 -28.58 -26.06 4.86
C ALA A 321 -27.33 -25.99 5.74
N ALA A 322 -26.18 -25.61 5.17
CA ALA A 322 -24.91 -25.53 5.87
C ALA A 322 -23.97 -24.46 5.29
N ILE A 323 -22.98 -24.09 6.08
CA ILE A 323 -21.86 -23.25 5.66
C ILE A 323 -20.53 -23.87 6.09
N TYR A 324 -19.63 -24.04 5.12
CA TYR A 324 -18.27 -24.52 5.30
C TYR A 324 -17.30 -23.37 5.03
N SER A 325 -16.19 -23.34 5.76
CA SER A 325 -15.20 -22.28 5.62
C SER A 325 -13.79 -22.79 5.84
N SER A 326 -12.82 -22.18 5.15
CA SER A 326 -11.45 -22.15 5.65
C SER A 326 -11.43 -21.57 7.07
N ASP A 327 -10.57 -22.12 7.90
CA ASP A 327 -10.29 -21.69 9.27
C ASP A 327 -9.34 -20.48 9.37
N LEU A 328 -8.78 -20.00 8.25
CA LEU A 328 -8.02 -18.75 8.23
C LEU A 328 -8.95 -17.57 8.53
N LYS A 329 -8.49 -16.62 9.36
CA LYS A 329 -9.28 -15.55 9.98
C LYS A 329 -10.17 -14.79 9.00
N ARG A 330 -9.63 -14.31 7.88
CA ARG A 330 -10.43 -13.58 6.86
C ARG A 330 -11.63 -14.38 6.34
N ALA A 331 -11.45 -15.68 6.08
CA ALA A 331 -12.52 -16.55 5.59
C ALA A 331 -13.47 -16.89 6.74
N ALA A 332 -12.93 -17.18 7.92
CA ALA A 332 -13.70 -17.52 9.11
C ALA A 332 -14.60 -16.36 9.57
N GLU A 333 -14.10 -15.12 9.58
CA GLU A 333 -14.87 -13.92 9.92
C GLU A 333 -15.98 -13.67 8.90
N THR A 334 -15.69 -13.84 7.60
CA THR A 334 -16.69 -13.76 6.52
C THR A 334 -17.78 -14.81 6.70
N ALA A 335 -17.41 -16.06 6.93
CA ALA A 335 -18.35 -17.17 7.12
C ALA A 335 -19.21 -17.00 8.37
N LYS A 336 -18.65 -16.55 9.49
CA LYS A 336 -19.40 -16.22 10.71
C LYS A 336 -20.42 -15.12 10.47
N THR A 337 -20.05 -14.09 9.70
CA THR A 337 -20.95 -13.00 9.31
C THR A 337 -22.11 -13.51 8.47
N ILE A 338 -21.84 -14.35 7.47
CA ILE A 338 -22.85 -14.99 6.63
C ILE A 338 -23.77 -15.89 7.47
N ALA A 339 -23.22 -16.72 8.35
CA ALA A 339 -23.97 -17.64 9.20
C ALA A 339 -24.97 -16.89 10.10
N ARG A 340 -24.51 -15.81 10.73
CA ARG A 340 -25.34 -14.95 11.58
C ARG A 340 -26.53 -14.35 10.81
N ILE A 341 -26.29 -13.79 9.63
CA ILE A 341 -27.34 -13.11 8.83
C ILE A 341 -28.28 -14.12 8.15
N CYS A 342 -27.77 -15.28 7.73
CA CYS A 342 -28.57 -16.34 7.12
C CYS A 342 -29.28 -17.26 8.15
N ASN A 343 -29.16 -16.97 9.45
CA ASN A 343 -29.73 -17.77 10.54
C ASN A 343 -29.31 -19.25 10.48
N LEU A 344 -28.00 -19.48 10.36
CA LEU A 344 -27.36 -20.79 10.44
C LEU A 344 -26.76 -21.01 11.84
N PRO A 345 -26.87 -22.22 12.41
CA PRO A 345 -26.48 -22.48 13.80
C PRO A 345 -24.97 -22.42 14.03
N ASN A 346 -24.16 -22.86 13.06
CA ASN A 346 -22.71 -22.92 13.17
C ASN A 346 -22.03 -22.88 11.80
N VAL A 347 -20.73 -22.53 11.80
CA VAL A 347 -19.83 -22.66 10.66
C VAL A 347 -18.99 -23.92 10.83
N VAL A 348 -18.92 -24.76 9.80
CA VAL A 348 -18.02 -25.90 9.77
C VAL A 348 -16.68 -25.47 9.20
N PHE A 349 -15.63 -25.51 10.01
CA PHE A 349 -14.28 -25.16 9.58
C PHE A 349 -13.56 -26.38 9.02
N ASP A 350 -12.95 -26.23 7.85
CA ASP A 350 -12.21 -27.30 7.19
C ASP A 350 -10.87 -26.77 6.64
N PRO A 351 -9.71 -27.27 7.13
CA PRO A 351 -8.40 -26.94 6.60
C PRO A 351 -8.23 -27.24 5.11
N ALA A 352 -9.00 -28.19 4.55
CA ALA A 352 -9.00 -28.50 3.13
C ALA A 352 -9.49 -27.33 2.24
N LEU A 353 -10.09 -26.30 2.83
CA LEU A 353 -10.51 -25.06 2.16
C LEU A 353 -9.51 -23.91 2.29
N ARG A 354 -8.37 -24.10 2.96
CA ARG A 354 -7.29 -23.08 3.04
C ARG A 354 -6.74 -22.74 1.67
N GLU A 355 -6.14 -21.57 1.51
CA GLU A 355 -5.42 -21.20 0.28
C GLU A 355 -4.25 -22.14 0.03
N ARG A 356 -3.77 -22.21 -1.22
CA ARG A 356 -2.56 -22.92 -1.58
C ARG A 356 -1.37 -22.47 -0.72
N HIS A 357 -0.71 -23.41 -0.06
CA HIS A 357 0.54 -23.13 0.63
C HIS A 357 1.66 -22.90 -0.40
N ILE A 358 2.22 -21.69 -0.48
CA ILE A 358 3.27 -21.34 -1.44
C ILE A 358 4.69 -21.51 -0.87
N GLY A 359 4.84 -22.25 0.23
CA GLY A 359 6.13 -22.66 0.76
C GLY A 359 7.00 -21.48 1.19
N ASP A 360 8.26 -21.48 0.78
CA ASP A 360 9.25 -20.45 1.12
C ASP A 360 8.88 -19.05 0.61
N MET A 361 7.90 -18.94 -0.29
CA MET A 361 7.39 -17.66 -0.79
C MET A 361 6.29 -17.06 0.09
N GLN A 362 5.91 -17.73 1.18
CA GLN A 362 4.90 -17.23 2.11
C GLN A 362 5.32 -15.87 2.68
N GLY A 363 4.44 -14.87 2.54
CA GLY A 363 4.69 -13.51 3.03
C GLY A 363 5.64 -12.67 2.17
N MET A 364 6.10 -13.20 1.03
CA MET A 364 6.93 -12.46 0.07
C MET A 364 6.06 -11.76 -0.98
N LYS A 365 6.54 -10.65 -1.56
CA LYS A 365 5.94 -10.12 -2.79
C LYS A 365 6.34 -11.01 -3.96
N PHE A 366 5.42 -11.17 -4.92
CA PHE A 366 5.64 -12.00 -6.10
C PHE A 366 6.88 -11.59 -6.92
N GLN A 367 7.18 -10.29 -6.99
CA GLN A 367 8.34 -9.76 -7.71
C GLN A 367 9.67 -10.08 -7.02
N ASP A 368 9.68 -10.07 -5.68
CA ASP A 368 10.88 -10.34 -4.87
C ASP A 368 11.18 -11.84 -4.81
N ALA A 369 10.15 -12.68 -4.86
CA ALA A 369 10.27 -14.14 -4.85
C ALA A 369 11.15 -14.67 -5.99
N ALA A 370 11.15 -14.02 -7.16
CA ALA A 370 11.98 -14.40 -8.30
C ALA A 370 13.48 -14.31 -8.01
N THR A 371 13.89 -13.35 -7.18
CA THR A 371 15.29 -13.09 -6.85
C THR A 371 15.70 -13.75 -5.54
N GLU A 372 14.86 -13.68 -4.51
CA GLU A 372 15.19 -14.13 -3.16
C GLU A 372 14.94 -15.63 -2.94
N ARG A 373 13.97 -16.21 -3.65
CA ARG A 373 13.63 -17.65 -3.60
C ARG A 373 13.44 -18.21 -5.01
N PRO A 374 14.48 -18.16 -5.87
CA PRO A 374 14.36 -18.47 -7.29
C PRO A 374 13.85 -19.88 -7.56
N GLU A 375 14.22 -20.86 -6.72
CA GLU A 375 13.73 -22.23 -6.83
C GLU A 375 12.23 -22.34 -6.53
N ALA A 376 11.76 -21.67 -5.47
CA ALA A 376 10.35 -21.66 -5.11
C ALA A 376 9.50 -20.89 -6.12
N TYR A 377 10.01 -19.77 -6.62
CA TYR A 377 9.39 -19.00 -7.69
C TYR A 377 9.30 -19.80 -8.99
N LYS A 378 10.38 -20.46 -9.40
CA LYS A 378 10.39 -21.34 -10.58
C LYS A 378 9.42 -22.51 -10.41
N ALA A 379 9.34 -23.10 -9.22
CA ALA A 379 8.38 -24.16 -8.92
C ALA A 379 6.92 -23.66 -9.00
N PHE A 380 6.64 -22.45 -8.50
CA PHE A 380 5.31 -21.85 -8.55
C PHE A 380 4.89 -21.45 -9.97
N MET A 381 5.82 -20.90 -10.76
CA MET A 381 5.60 -20.51 -12.16
C MET A 381 5.58 -21.71 -13.12
N SER A 382 5.95 -22.89 -12.63
CA SER A 382 5.90 -24.12 -13.39
C SER A 382 4.47 -24.45 -13.80
N HIS A 383 4.30 -24.87 -15.06
CA HIS A 383 3.03 -25.40 -15.55
C HIS A 383 2.81 -26.86 -15.13
N LYS A 384 3.80 -27.48 -14.46
CA LYS A 384 3.69 -28.86 -13.95
C LYS A 384 2.83 -28.89 -12.70
N ARG A 385 1.73 -29.64 -12.75
CA ARG A 385 0.78 -29.69 -11.63
C ARG A 385 1.28 -30.46 -10.41
N ASN A 386 2.16 -31.43 -10.62
CA ASN A 386 2.78 -32.24 -9.56
C ASN A 386 4.01 -31.57 -8.92
N GLN A 387 4.38 -30.36 -9.36
CA GLN A 387 5.53 -29.65 -8.83
C GLN A 387 5.22 -29.09 -7.44
N GLN A 388 5.85 -29.65 -6.41
CA GLN A 388 5.85 -29.07 -5.07
C GLN A 388 6.69 -27.81 -5.02
N ILE A 389 6.31 -26.88 -4.15
CA ILE A 389 7.05 -25.64 -3.92
C ILE A 389 7.94 -25.85 -2.67
N PRO A 390 9.26 -25.58 -2.75
CA PRO A 390 10.18 -25.56 -1.60
C PRO A 390 9.61 -24.85 -0.36
N GLY A 391 10.01 -25.29 0.84
CA GLY A 391 9.48 -24.75 2.10
C GLY A 391 8.15 -25.36 2.55
N GLY A 392 7.86 -26.59 2.14
CA GLY A 392 6.61 -27.29 2.45
C GLY A 392 5.41 -26.74 1.68
N GLY A 393 5.62 -26.12 0.52
CA GLY A 393 4.56 -25.63 -0.35
C GLY A 393 3.90 -26.74 -1.18
N GLU A 394 2.61 -26.53 -1.47
CA GLU A 394 1.75 -27.46 -2.15
C GLU A 394 1.95 -27.40 -3.68
N SER A 395 1.97 -28.58 -4.29
CA SER A 395 1.70 -28.72 -5.73
C SER A 395 0.24 -28.42 -6.05
N LEU A 396 -0.08 -28.15 -7.32
CA LEU A 396 -1.47 -27.96 -7.75
C LEU A 396 -2.28 -29.25 -7.61
N ASP A 397 -1.65 -30.41 -7.79
CA ASP A 397 -2.33 -31.70 -7.61
C ASP A 397 -2.68 -31.96 -6.14
N GLN A 398 -1.79 -31.63 -5.20
CA GLN A 398 -2.10 -31.72 -3.76
C GLN A 398 -3.23 -30.76 -3.35
N LEU A 399 -3.19 -29.51 -3.85
CA LEU A 399 -4.29 -28.56 -3.64
C LEU A 399 -5.61 -29.11 -4.17
N SER A 400 -5.59 -29.65 -5.40
CA SER A 400 -6.76 -30.25 -6.06
C SER A 400 -7.30 -31.42 -5.25
N GLU A 401 -6.43 -32.36 -4.87
CA GLU A 401 -6.79 -33.55 -4.11
C GLU A 401 -7.52 -33.18 -2.81
N ARG A 402 -6.99 -32.25 -2.02
CA ARG A 402 -7.65 -31.88 -0.76
C ARG A 402 -8.95 -31.12 -0.98
N CYS A 403 -8.99 -30.13 -1.87
CA CYS A 403 -10.15 -29.24 -1.97
C CYS A 403 -11.30 -29.91 -2.72
N VAL A 404 -11.01 -30.73 -3.73
CA VAL A 404 -12.00 -31.52 -4.46
C VAL A 404 -12.54 -32.64 -3.57
N SER A 405 -11.70 -33.34 -2.80
CA SER A 405 -12.18 -34.35 -1.86
C SER A 405 -13.12 -33.74 -0.81
N CYS A 406 -12.78 -32.55 -0.28
CA CYS A 406 -13.67 -31.80 0.60
C CYS A 406 -15.01 -31.45 -0.09
N LEU A 407 -14.97 -30.94 -1.33
CA LEU A 407 -16.18 -30.66 -2.11
C LEU A 407 -17.06 -31.90 -2.28
N LEU A 408 -16.49 -33.03 -2.68
CA LEU A 408 -17.24 -34.28 -2.89
C LEU A 408 -17.87 -34.80 -1.60
N ASN A 409 -17.17 -34.70 -0.46
CA ASN A 409 -17.72 -35.04 0.85
C ASN A 409 -18.89 -34.13 1.24
N ILE A 410 -18.80 -32.83 0.94
CA ILE A 410 -19.90 -31.88 1.15
C ILE A 410 -21.10 -32.26 0.27
N VAL A 411 -20.88 -32.58 -1.00
CA VAL A 411 -21.94 -32.99 -1.95
C VAL A 411 -22.63 -34.26 -1.50
N GLU A 412 -21.87 -35.25 -1.03
CA GLU A 412 -22.44 -36.52 -0.55
C GLU A 412 -23.32 -36.32 0.70
N LYS A 413 -22.91 -35.41 1.59
CA LYS A 413 -23.64 -35.09 2.81
C LYS A 413 -24.89 -34.22 2.58
N HIS A 414 -24.90 -33.40 1.53
CA HIS A 414 -25.89 -32.35 1.29
C HIS A 414 -26.62 -32.51 -0.05
N LYS A 415 -27.14 -33.72 -0.32
CA LYS A 415 -27.84 -34.05 -1.58
C LYS A 415 -29.15 -33.28 -1.70
N GLY A 416 -29.29 -32.49 -2.77
CA GLY A 416 -30.47 -31.66 -3.03
C GLY A 416 -30.54 -30.39 -2.19
N GLU A 417 -29.52 -30.13 -1.36
CA GLU A 417 -29.47 -28.96 -0.49
C GLU A 417 -28.56 -27.88 -1.06
N ARG A 418 -28.79 -26.63 -0.62
CA ARG A 418 -27.90 -25.50 -0.92
C ARG A 418 -26.89 -25.36 0.21
N VAL A 419 -25.60 -25.32 -0.12
CA VAL A 419 -24.50 -25.13 0.84
C VAL A 419 -23.66 -23.92 0.44
N ILE A 420 -23.16 -23.19 1.43
CA ILE A 420 -22.20 -22.10 1.22
C ILE A 420 -20.80 -22.60 1.56
N VAL A 421 -19.82 -22.31 0.70
CA VAL A 421 -18.40 -22.61 0.94
C VAL A 421 -17.59 -21.32 0.84
N VAL A 422 -16.87 -20.97 1.90
CA VAL A 422 -16.02 -19.76 1.97
C VAL A 422 -14.55 -20.17 1.93
N SER A 423 -13.82 -19.68 0.93
CA SER A 423 -12.43 -20.08 0.66
C SER A 423 -11.64 -18.93 0.01
N HIS A 424 -10.50 -19.25 -0.62
CA HIS A 424 -9.51 -18.29 -1.13
C HIS A 424 -9.30 -18.43 -2.63
N GLY A 425 -8.60 -17.49 -3.25
CA GLY A 425 -8.52 -17.36 -4.70
C GLY A 425 -7.93 -18.59 -5.41
N GLY A 426 -6.84 -19.16 -4.90
CA GLY A 426 -6.23 -20.35 -5.51
C GLY A 426 -7.10 -21.59 -5.37
N THR A 427 -7.68 -21.81 -4.18
CA THR A 427 -8.61 -22.92 -3.92
C THR A 427 -9.90 -22.81 -4.76
N ILE A 428 -10.51 -21.62 -4.81
CA ILE A 428 -11.70 -21.37 -5.64
C ILE A 428 -11.39 -21.63 -7.11
N ARG A 429 -10.23 -21.18 -7.60
CA ARG A 429 -9.80 -21.42 -8.99
C ARG A 429 -9.64 -22.92 -9.29
N GLU A 430 -9.13 -23.69 -8.34
CA GLU A 430 -8.98 -25.14 -8.51
C GLU A 430 -10.33 -25.87 -8.48
N LEU A 431 -11.24 -25.50 -7.56
CA LEU A 431 -12.62 -26.02 -7.54
C LEU A 431 -13.36 -25.70 -8.85
N TYR A 432 -13.15 -24.50 -9.40
CA TYR A 432 -13.67 -24.13 -10.71
C TYR A 432 -13.12 -24.96 -11.85
N ARG A 433 -11.81 -25.21 -11.84
CA ARG A 433 -11.16 -26.05 -12.84
C ARG A 433 -11.70 -27.47 -12.81
N HIS A 434 -11.95 -28.02 -11.62
CA HIS A 434 -12.64 -29.30 -11.45
C HIS A 434 -14.06 -29.25 -12.02
N ALA A 435 -14.80 -28.18 -11.71
CA ALA A 435 -16.20 -28.04 -12.14
C ALA A 435 -16.38 -27.74 -13.65
N SER A 436 -15.41 -27.09 -14.28
CA SER A 436 -15.42 -26.76 -15.71
C SER A 436 -14.04 -26.92 -16.35
N PRO A 437 -13.60 -28.16 -16.65
CA PRO A 437 -12.26 -28.43 -17.16
C PRO A 437 -11.97 -27.75 -18.50
N MET A 438 -13.00 -27.58 -19.33
CA MET A 438 -12.90 -27.00 -20.67
C MET A 438 -12.91 -25.46 -20.68
N ARG A 439 -13.34 -24.81 -19.58
CA ARG A 439 -13.44 -23.35 -19.46
C ARG A 439 -12.98 -22.90 -18.08
N PRO A 440 -11.67 -22.93 -17.80
CA PRO A 440 -11.15 -22.44 -16.53
C PRO A 440 -11.44 -20.94 -16.38
N VAL A 441 -11.65 -20.49 -15.14
CA VAL A 441 -11.88 -19.07 -14.83
C VAL A 441 -10.68 -18.24 -15.27
N GLN A 442 -10.92 -17.35 -16.22
CA GLN A 442 -9.96 -16.34 -16.67
C GLN A 442 -10.19 -15.04 -15.89
N GLY A 443 -9.11 -14.34 -15.56
CA GLY A 443 -9.17 -13.07 -14.84
C GLY A 443 -9.16 -13.20 -13.31
N LYS A 444 -9.56 -12.10 -12.66
CA LYS A 444 -9.45 -11.89 -11.20
C LYS A 444 -10.68 -12.45 -10.48
N ILE A 445 -10.45 -13.20 -9.40
CA ILE A 445 -11.50 -13.54 -8.43
C ILE A 445 -11.56 -12.41 -7.43
N HIS A 446 -12.67 -11.66 -7.42
CA HIS A 446 -12.83 -10.52 -6.53
C HIS A 446 -13.17 -10.96 -5.10
N ASN A 447 -12.77 -10.15 -4.11
CA ASN A 447 -13.15 -10.38 -2.71
C ASN A 447 -14.66 -10.45 -2.56
N THR A 448 -15.14 -11.39 -1.74
CA THR A 448 -16.58 -11.64 -1.50
C THR A 448 -17.42 -11.91 -2.76
N SER A 449 -16.79 -12.14 -3.92
CA SER A 449 -17.51 -12.53 -5.12
C SER A 449 -18.20 -13.89 -4.94
N VAL A 450 -19.38 -14.04 -5.54
CA VAL A 450 -20.17 -15.26 -5.41
C VAL A 450 -20.17 -16.07 -6.69
N SER A 451 -20.06 -17.37 -6.47
CA SER A 451 -19.87 -18.40 -7.46
C SER A 451 -20.88 -19.49 -7.20
N VAL A 452 -21.63 -19.92 -8.22
CA VAL A 452 -22.69 -20.94 -8.06
C VAL A 452 -22.38 -22.12 -8.95
N ILE A 453 -22.19 -23.28 -8.33
CA ILE A 453 -21.93 -24.56 -8.98
C ILE A 453 -23.06 -25.52 -8.59
N LEU A 454 -23.72 -26.09 -9.58
CA LEU A 454 -24.69 -27.16 -9.39
C LEU A 454 -23.96 -28.48 -9.55
N VAL A 455 -24.03 -29.37 -8.55
CA VAL A 455 -23.36 -30.67 -8.60
C VAL A 455 -24.41 -31.77 -8.65
N SER A 456 -24.31 -32.65 -9.64
CA SER A 456 -25.15 -33.84 -9.74
C SER A 456 -24.77 -34.83 -8.66
N SER A 457 -25.72 -35.15 -7.76
CA SER A 457 -25.54 -36.16 -6.71
C SER A 457 -25.40 -37.59 -7.24
N ILE A 458 -25.73 -37.83 -8.51
CA ILE A 458 -25.69 -39.15 -9.14
C ILE A 458 -24.39 -39.32 -9.94
N THR A 459 -24.02 -38.31 -10.72
CA THR A 459 -22.90 -38.42 -11.67
C THR A 459 -21.65 -37.67 -11.23
N GLY A 460 -21.72 -36.88 -10.16
CA GLY A 460 -20.66 -35.95 -9.74
C GLY A 460 -20.42 -34.80 -10.73
N ARG A 461 -21.16 -34.75 -11.85
CA ARG A 461 -21.00 -33.70 -12.86
C ARG A 461 -21.35 -32.34 -12.28
N CYS A 462 -20.44 -31.40 -12.44
CA CYS A 462 -20.62 -30.02 -12.03
C CYS A 462 -21.09 -29.17 -13.22
N ILE A 463 -22.01 -28.25 -12.95
CA ILE A 463 -22.47 -27.23 -13.89
C ILE A 463 -22.26 -25.87 -13.21
N VAL A 464 -21.37 -25.07 -13.79
CA VAL A 464 -21.13 -23.70 -13.33
C VAL A 464 -22.27 -22.82 -13.81
N LYS A 465 -23.07 -22.28 -12.88
CA LYS A 465 -24.19 -21.38 -13.17
C LYS A 465 -23.80 -19.90 -13.14
N THR A 466 -22.91 -19.52 -12.22
CA THR A 466 -22.49 -18.12 -12.02
C THR A 466 -21.04 -18.08 -11.61
N VAL A 467 -20.27 -17.12 -12.17
CA VAL A 467 -18.85 -16.93 -11.87
C VAL A 467 -18.58 -15.54 -11.37
N GLY A 468 -18.01 -15.43 -10.17
CA GLY A 468 -17.43 -14.18 -9.66
C GLY A 468 -18.39 -13.00 -9.56
N ASP A 469 -19.68 -13.24 -9.27
CA ASP A 469 -20.70 -12.19 -9.16
C ASP A 469 -20.41 -11.24 -7.97
N ILE A 470 -20.28 -9.95 -8.29
CA ILE A 470 -20.03 -8.85 -7.33
C ILE A 470 -21.14 -7.79 -7.35
N SER A 471 -22.29 -8.06 -7.97
CA SER A 471 -23.40 -7.10 -8.08
C SER A 471 -23.85 -6.51 -6.73
N HIS A 472 -23.77 -7.30 -5.67
CA HIS A 472 -24.08 -6.89 -4.30
C HIS A 472 -23.12 -5.84 -3.70
N LEU A 473 -21.88 -5.78 -4.20
CA LEU A 473 -20.91 -4.75 -3.81
C LEU A 473 -21.14 -3.45 -4.59
N GLN A 474 -21.70 -3.53 -5.80
CA GLN A 474 -22.06 -2.37 -6.61
C GLN A 474 -23.30 -1.69 -6.04
N ALA A 475 -24.31 -2.48 -5.67
CA ALA A 475 -25.57 -1.98 -5.12
C ALA A 475 -25.44 -1.31 -3.74
N THR A 476 -24.32 -1.50 -3.04
CA THR A 476 -24.07 -0.95 -1.70
C THR A 476 -23.07 0.21 -1.70
N GLY A 477 -22.53 0.61 -2.86
CA GLY A 477 -21.50 1.67 -2.95
C GLY A 477 -20.14 1.28 -2.34
N VAL A 478 -20.00 0.06 -1.81
CA VAL A 478 -18.77 -0.45 -1.18
C VAL A 478 -17.64 -0.60 -2.20
N LEU A 479 -17.97 -0.66 -3.51
CA LEU A 479 -16.98 -0.58 -4.60
C LEU A 479 -16.47 0.85 -4.87
N GLU A 480 -17.25 1.90 -4.60
CA GLU A 480 -16.82 3.29 -4.86
C GLU A 480 -15.87 3.84 -3.78
N ASN A 481 -15.93 3.27 -2.57
CA ASN A 481 -14.96 3.54 -1.50
C ASN A 481 -13.75 2.59 -1.51
N ALA A 482 -13.70 1.64 -2.46
CA ALA A 482 -12.63 0.66 -2.56
C ALA A 482 -11.63 1.09 -3.63
N PHE A 483 -10.54 1.72 -3.16
CA PHE A 483 -9.37 2.06 -3.95
C PHE A 483 -8.99 0.99 -4.99
N GLY A 484 -8.83 1.49 -6.23
CA GLY A 484 -7.93 1.01 -7.26
C GLY A 484 -7.50 -0.44 -7.16
N GLY A 485 -8.24 -1.33 -7.81
CA GLY A 485 -7.71 -2.63 -8.19
C GLY A 485 -6.57 -2.43 -9.19
N ASP A 486 -5.35 -2.22 -8.68
CA ASP A 486 -4.16 -2.32 -9.52
C ASP A 486 -3.96 -3.78 -9.93
N LYS A 487 -3.52 -3.97 -11.17
CA LYS A 487 -3.54 -5.22 -11.94
C LYS A 487 -2.56 -6.29 -11.43
N ASN A 488 -1.78 -5.99 -10.38
CA ASN A 488 -0.63 -6.81 -9.98
C ASN A 488 -0.60 -7.25 -8.51
N SER A 489 -1.65 -7.06 -7.72
CA SER A 489 -1.69 -7.55 -6.34
C SER A 489 -2.15 -9.00 -6.28
N ALA A 490 -1.20 -9.91 -6.51
CA ALA A 490 -1.28 -11.36 -6.36
C ALA A 490 -1.25 -11.80 -4.89
#